data_AF-A0A9P8B9T3-F1
#
_entry.id   AF-A0A9P8B9T3-F1
#
_cell.length_a   1.000
_cell.length_b   1.000
_cell.length_c   1.000
_cell.angle_alpha   90.00
_cell.angle_beta   90.00
_cell.angle_gamma   90.00
#
_symmetry.space_group_name_H-M   'P 1'
#
loop_
_entity.id
_entity.type
_entity.pdbx_description
1 polymer ?
#
loop_
_entity_poly.entity_id
_entity_poly.type
_entity_poly.pdbx_seq_one_letter_code
_entity_poly.pdbx_strand_id
1 'polypeptide(L)'
;MSLPLSLDEEVRLFSTNTERERFESLATLFGIIVSLDYLERAYVRDSISAAQYSPACTRLLGQYKTMLKLVGSDVPTLEEFMQKYNMDHPAALHRLKVGVPATVEHASEQGGGETAKWVAETTQGFITFMDALKLRLRAKDQLHPLLQELMTGYSRFKASAEWQGRSKIVQWLITLNAMKASDEITDDQSRQLLFDIDNAYHEFFSSLSAGSKEP
;
A
#
# COMPACT_ATOMS: atom_id res chain seq x y z
N MET A 1 -47.62 20.32 -24.20
CA MET A 1 -47.43 20.68 -25.61
C MET A 1 -45.95 20.89 -25.84
N SER A 2 -45.26 19.95 -26.48
CA SER A 2 -43.87 20.13 -26.91
C SER A 2 -43.86 21.08 -28.10
N LEU A 3 -43.14 22.20 -27.99
CA LEU A 3 -42.84 23.05 -29.15
C LEU A 3 -42.18 22.17 -30.23
N PRO A 4 -42.61 22.25 -31.50
CA PRO A 4 -42.00 21.47 -32.56
C PRO A 4 -40.52 21.87 -32.68
N LEU A 5 -39.63 20.87 -32.58
CA LEU A 5 -38.21 21.05 -32.86
C LEU A 5 -38.08 21.63 -34.27
N SER A 6 -37.64 22.90 -34.37
CA SER A 6 -37.36 23.54 -35.65
C SER A 6 -36.16 22.84 -36.28
N LEU A 7 -36.34 22.27 -37.47
CA LEU A 7 -35.26 21.61 -38.22
C LEU A 7 -34.37 22.61 -38.97
N ASP A 8 -34.79 23.87 -39.03
CA ASP A 8 -34.11 24.94 -39.76
C ASP A 8 -33.07 25.69 -38.90
N GLU A 9 -32.95 25.36 -37.61
CA GLU A 9 -32.01 26.01 -36.67
C GLU A 9 -31.07 25.00 -36.01
N GLU A 10 -29.78 25.35 -35.91
CA GLU A 10 -28.79 24.53 -35.19
C GLU A 10 -29.03 24.58 -33.68
N VAL A 11 -29.21 23.40 -33.08
CA VAL A 11 -29.38 23.27 -31.64
C VAL A 11 -28.05 23.49 -30.93
N ARG A 12 -28.02 24.40 -29.97
CA ARG A 12 -26.84 24.69 -29.14
C ARG A 12 -26.90 23.93 -27.83
N LEU A 13 -25.75 23.41 -27.39
CA LEU A 13 -25.64 22.69 -26.13
C LEU A 13 -25.85 23.59 -24.90
N PHE A 14 -25.43 24.85 -24.99
CA PHE A 14 -25.57 25.85 -23.93
C PHE A 14 -25.88 27.22 -24.52
N SER A 15 -26.53 28.08 -23.74
CA SER A 15 -26.83 29.48 -24.09
C SER A 15 -26.13 30.48 -23.16
N THR A 16 -25.66 30.03 -21.98
CA THR A 16 -24.99 30.88 -20.99
C THR A 16 -23.60 30.35 -20.62
N ASN A 17 -22.73 31.23 -20.10
CA ASN A 17 -21.40 30.84 -19.62
C ASN A 17 -21.47 29.83 -18.46
N THR A 18 -22.45 29.98 -17.56
CA THR A 18 -22.65 29.05 -16.44
C THR A 18 -23.06 27.66 -16.92
N GLU A 19 -23.94 27.56 -17.92
CA GLU A 19 -24.28 26.27 -18.54
C GLU A 19 -23.07 25.64 -19.24
N ARG A 20 -22.24 26.46 -19.89
CA ARG A 20 -21.01 25.98 -20.53
C ARG A 20 -20.06 25.35 -19.51
N GLU A 21 -19.74 26.04 -18.42
CA GLU A 21 -18.85 25.52 -17.36
C GLU A 21 -19.40 24.22 -16.74
N ARG A 22 -20.72 24.15 -16.57
CA ARG A 22 -21.41 22.93 -16.13
C ARG A 22 -21.19 21.78 -17.11
N PHE A 23 -21.40 22.00 -18.41
CA PHE A 23 -21.16 20.96 -19.42
C PHE A 23 -19.68 20.56 -19.53
N GLU A 24 -18.75 21.50 -19.38
CA GLU A 24 -17.31 21.21 -19.35
C GLU A 24 -16.95 20.30 -18.15
N SER A 25 -17.57 20.53 -16.99
CA SER A 25 -17.41 19.68 -15.81
C SER A 25 -17.99 18.28 -16.02
N LEU A 26 -19.19 18.18 -16.59
CA LEU A 26 -19.82 16.89 -16.93
C LEU A 26 -19.01 16.13 -18.00
N ALA A 27 -18.48 16.82 -19.00
CA ALA A 27 -17.62 16.25 -20.02
C ALA A 27 -16.31 15.71 -19.44
N THR A 28 -15.73 16.41 -18.45
CA THR A 28 -14.54 15.95 -17.73
C THR A 28 -14.84 14.67 -16.96
N LEU A 29 -15.97 14.61 -16.23
CA LEU A 29 -16.40 13.39 -15.54
C LEU A 29 -16.58 12.23 -16.53
N PHE A 30 -17.25 12.47 -17.66
CA PHE A 30 -17.43 11.49 -18.73
C PHE A 30 -16.07 10.96 -19.22
N GLY A 31 -15.12 11.86 -19.53
CA GLY A 31 -13.78 11.49 -20.00
C GLY A 31 -13.00 10.66 -18.99
N ILE A 32 -13.12 10.93 -17.69
CA ILE A 32 -12.48 10.13 -16.63
C ILE A 32 -13.03 8.70 -16.61
N ILE A 33 -14.36 8.53 -16.69
CA ILE A 33 -14.99 7.21 -16.67
C ILE A 33 -14.55 6.38 -17.89
N VAL A 34 -14.57 6.97 -19.08
CA VAL A 34 -14.11 6.31 -20.31
C VAL A 34 -12.63 5.92 -20.20
N SER A 35 -11.78 6.84 -19.75
CA SER A 35 -10.34 6.60 -19.61
C SER A 35 -10.05 5.47 -18.61
N LEU A 36 -10.81 5.42 -17.51
CA LEU A 36 -10.67 4.37 -16.51
C LEU A 36 -11.07 3.00 -17.07
N ASP A 37 -12.14 2.92 -17.88
CA ASP A 37 -12.57 1.66 -18.50
C ASP A 37 -11.49 1.09 -19.43
N TYR A 38 -10.89 1.94 -20.25
CA TYR A 38 -9.79 1.53 -21.12
C TYR A 38 -8.54 1.15 -20.35
N LEU A 39 -8.23 1.85 -19.24
CA LEU A 39 -7.13 1.51 -18.37
C LEU A 39 -7.30 0.12 -17.74
N GLU A 40 -8.49 -0.20 -17.20
CA GLU A 40 -8.81 -1.52 -16.67
C GLU A 40 -8.67 -2.60 -17.75
N ARG A 41 -9.26 -2.39 -18.93
CA ARG A 41 -9.18 -3.34 -20.04
C ARG A 41 -7.76 -3.54 -20.55
N ALA A 42 -6.91 -2.51 -20.50
CA ALA A 42 -5.49 -2.63 -20.88
C ALA A 42 -4.72 -3.49 -19.87
N TYR A 43 -4.98 -3.30 -18.57
CA TYR A 43 -4.35 -4.08 -17.52
C TYR A 43 -4.80 -5.56 -17.55
N VAL A 44 -6.09 -5.82 -17.71
CA VAL A 44 -6.63 -7.20 -17.82
C VAL A 44 -6.07 -7.95 -19.04
N ARG A 45 -5.74 -7.24 -20.12
CA ARG A 45 -5.11 -7.80 -21.31
C ARG A 45 -3.58 -7.80 -21.26
N ASP A 46 -2.99 -7.55 -20.08
CA ASP A 46 -1.56 -7.52 -19.83
C ASP A 46 -0.78 -6.58 -20.79
N SER A 47 -1.44 -5.53 -21.25
CA SER A 47 -0.84 -4.53 -22.16
C SER A 47 -0.05 -3.45 -21.42
N ILE A 48 -0.22 -3.36 -20.10
CA ILE A 48 0.47 -2.45 -19.20
C ILE A 48 0.83 -3.17 -17.91
N SER A 49 1.96 -2.82 -17.30
CA SER A 49 2.40 -3.46 -16.05
C SER A 49 1.63 -2.94 -14.83
N ALA A 50 1.65 -3.70 -13.74
CA ALA A 50 1.08 -3.29 -12.45
C ALA A 50 1.67 -1.96 -11.93
N ALA A 51 2.95 -1.71 -12.21
CA ALA A 51 3.66 -0.49 -11.83
C ALA A 51 3.17 0.75 -12.61
N GLN A 52 2.71 0.57 -13.86
CA GLN A 52 2.13 1.65 -14.65
C GLN A 52 0.64 1.84 -14.35
N TYR A 53 -0.09 0.74 -14.18
CA TYR A 53 -1.52 0.72 -13.92
C TYR A 53 -1.89 1.36 -12.57
N SER A 54 -1.26 0.93 -11.47
CA SER A 54 -1.62 1.35 -10.11
C SER A 54 -1.61 2.87 -9.89
N PRO A 55 -0.55 3.62 -10.27
CA PRO A 55 -0.54 5.08 -10.10
C PRO A 55 -1.52 5.77 -11.04
N ALA A 56 -1.69 5.29 -12.28
CA ALA A 56 -2.64 5.85 -13.23
C ALA A 56 -4.10 5.68 -12.75
N CYS A 57 -4.45 4.50 -12.26
CA CYS A 57 -5.76 4.19 -11.71
C CYS A 57 -6.05 5.03 -10.45
N THR A 58 -5.08 5.12 -9.54
CA THR A 58 -5.21 5.93 -8.32
C THR A 58 -5.46 7.40 -8.64
N ARG A 59 -4.74 7.94 -9.63
CA ARG A 59 -4.93 9.32 -10.10
C ARG A 59 -6.33 9.54 -10.69
N LEU A 60 -6.80 8.65 -11.57
CA LEU A 60 -8.14 8.74 -12.16
C LEU A 60 -9.25 8.63 -11.10
N LEU A 61 -9.10 7.73 -10.12
CA LEU A 61 -10.03 7.62 -9.00
C LEU A 61 -10.06 8.88 -8.12
N GLY A 62 -8.90 9.50 -7.89
CA GLY A 62 -8.81 10.79 -7.20
C GLY A 62 -9.51 11.92 -7.95
N GLN A 63 -9.25 12.03 -9.27
CA GLN A 63 -9.90 13.00 -10.15
C GLN A 63 -11.42 12.81 -10.19
N TYR A 64 -11.89 11.56 -10.29
CA TYR A 64 -13.31 11.22 -10.23
C TYR A 64 -13.97 11.73 -8.94
N LYS A 65 -13.36 11.45 -7.77
CA LYS A 65 -13.90 11.90 -6.48
C LYS A 65 -14.00 13.43 -6.39
N THR A 66 -13.02 14.15 -6.93
CA THR A 66 -13.05 15.61 -6.99
C THR A 66 -14.15 16.10 -7.92
N MET A 67 -14.27 15.52 -9.12
CA MET A 67 -15.29 15.90 -10.09
C MET A 67 -16.70 15.61 -9.58
N LEU A 68 -16.92 14.48 -8.91
CA LEU A 68 -18.23 14.13 -8.36
C LEU A 68 -18.72 15.16 -7.31
N LYS A 69 -17.80 15.78 -6.56
CA LYS A 69 -18.15 16.88 -5.64
C LYS A 69 -18.56 18.15 -6.37
N LEU A 70 -17.97 18.41 -7.54
CA LEU A 70 -18.26 19.59 -8.37
C LEU A 70 -19.60 19.45 -9.11
N VAL A 71 -19.94 18.25 -9.58
CA VAL A 71 -21.17 17.99 -10.35
C VAL A 71 -22.27 17.29 -9.55
N GLY A 72 -22.11 17.13 -8.24
CA GLY A 72 -22.99 16.30 -7.40
C GLY A 72 -24.46 16.75 -7.37
N SER A 73 -24.76 18.01 -7.69
CA SER A 73 -26.14 18.48 -7.86
C SER A 73 -26.81 17.95 -9.13
N ASP A 74 -26.04 17.64 -10.16
CA ASP A 74 -26.49 17.18 -11.48
C ASP A 74 -26.38 15.65 -11.65
N VAL A 75 -25.60 15.01 -10.79
CA VAL A 75 -25.28 13.58 -10.82
C VAL A 75 -25.64 12.97 -9.46
N PRO A 76 -26.90 12.57 -9.25
CA PRO A 76 -27.32 11.95 -7.99
C PRO A 76 -26.61 10.62 -7.74
N THR A 77 -26.49 9.81 -8.80
CA THR A 77 -25.78 8.53 -8.77
C THR A 77 -24.95 8.34 -10.05
N LEU A 78 -23.87 7.55 -9.93
CA LEU A 78 -23.01 7.22 -11.07
C LEU A 78 -23.78 6.43 -12.14
N GLU A 79 -24.63 5.51 -11.71
CA GLU A 79 -25.45 4.67 -12.59
C GLU A 79 -26.44 5.49 -13.41
N GLU A 80 -27.10 6.47 -12.80
CA GLU A 80 -28.01 7.38 -13.53
C GLU A 80 -27.26 8.22 -14.55
N PHE A 81 -26.06 8.70 -14.22
CA PHE A 81 -25.22 9.43 -15.18
C PHE A 81 -24.81 8.55 -16.35
N MET A 82 -24.34 7.33 -16.07
CA MET A 82 -23.97 6.37 -17.10
C MET A 82 -25.17 5.99 -17.99
N GLN A 83 -26.35 5.80 -17.40
CA GLN A 83 -27.57 5.52 -18.15
C GLN A 83 -28.00 6.72 -19.01
N LYS A 84 -27.97 7.94 -18.45
CA LYS A 84 -28.34 9.18 -19.16
C LYS A 84 -27.49 9.43 -20.40
N TYR A 85 -26.20 9.13 -20.34
CA TYR A 85 -25.26 9.31 -21.44
C TYR A 85 -24.96 8.02 -22.22
N ASN A 86 -25.75 6.95 -21.98
CA ASN A 86 -25.64 5.65 -22.66
C ASN A 86 -24.21 5.07 -22.64
N MET A 87 -23.60 5.05 -21.46
CA MET A 87 -22.23 4.61 -21.22
C MET A 87 -22.18 3.11 -20.88
N ASP A 88 -21.57 2.30 -21.75
CA ASP A 88 -21.32 0.87 -21.51
C ASP A 88 -19.87 0.63 -21.03
N HIS A 89 -19.60 0.99 -19.78
CA HIS A 89 -18.27 0.89 -19.15
C HIS A 89 -18.32 0.09 -17.84
N PRO A 90 -18.58 -1.23 -17.90
CA PRO A 90 -18.75 -2.06 -16.72
C PRO A 90 -17.47 -2.19 -15.89
N ALA A 91 -16.28 -2.13 -16.51
CA ALA A 91 -15.01 -2.23 -15.79
C ALA A 91 -14.75 -0.95 -14.98
N ALA A 92 -15.00 0.22 -15.58
CA ALA A 92 -14.96 1.49 -14.84
C ALA A 92 -15.99 1.53 -13.71
N LEU A 93 -17.24 1.10 -13.97
CA LEU A 93 -18.29 1.07 -12.95
C LEU A 93 -17.88 0.23 -11.74
N HIS A 94 -17.36 -0.97 -11.98
CA HIS A 94 -16.83 -1.83 -10.91
C HIS A 94 -15.71 -1.13 -10.14
N ARG A 95 -14.71 -0.59 -10.85
CA ARG A 95 -13.56 0.08 -10.23
C ARG A 95 -13.95 1.31 -9.42
N LEU A 96 -14.94 2.07 -9.88
CA LEU A 96 -15.45 3.26 -9.20
C LEU A 96 -16.23 2.90 -7.93
N LYS A 97 -16.94 1.76 -7.91
CA LYS A 97 -17.60 1.22 -6.72
C LYS A 97 -16.62 0.72 -5.68
N VAL A 98 -15.60 -0.03 -6.11
CA VAL A 98 -14.54 -0.57 -5.23
C VAL A 98 -13.65 0.55 -4.70
N GLY A 99 -13.33 1.54 -5.52
CA GLY A 99 -12.62 2.76 -5.10
C GLY A 99 -11.11 2.60 -4.86
N VAL A 100 -10.54 1.43 -5.14
CA VAL A 100 -9.10 1.13 -5.13
C VAL A 100 -8.71 0.36 -6.41
N PRO A 101 -7.45 0.42 -6.89
CA PRO A 101 -6.99 -0.35 -8.06
C PRO A 101 -7.05 -1.87 -7.88
N ALA A 102 -7.07 -2.63 -8.98
CA ALA A 102 -7.10 -4.10 -8.99
C ALA A 102 -5.93 -4.71 -8.20
N THR A 103 -4.77 -4.08 -8.28
CA THR A 103 -3.55 -4.48 -7.58
C THR A 103 -3.67 -4.39 -6.06
N VAL A 104 -4.56 -3.53 -5.55
CA VAL A 104 -4.86 -3.40 -4.11
C VAL A 104 -6.02 -4.32 -3.72
N GLU A 105 -7.06 -4.39 -4.55
CA GLU A 105 -8.22 -5.27 -4.36
C GLU A 105 -7.80 -6.74 -4.27
N HIS A 106 -6.85 -7.16 -5.12
CA HIS A 106 -6.31 -8.52 -5.15
C HIS A 106 -4.92 -8.64 -4.49
N ALA A 107 -4.45 -7.61 -3.78
CA ALA A 107 -3.16 -7.63 -3.08
C ALA A 107 -3.04 -8.75 -2.03
N SER A 108 -4.17 -9.29 -1.56
CA SER A 108 -4.19 -10.45 -0.66
C SER A 108 -3.59 -11.71 -1.29
N GLU A 109 -3.47 -11.78 -2.62
CA GLU A 109 -2.87 -12.92 -3.31
C GLU A 109 -1.40 -12.70 -3.72
N GLN A 110 -0.90 -11.46 -3.66
CA GLN A 110 0.47 -11.11 -4.10
C GLN A 110 1.17 -10.15 -3.12
N GLY A 111 1.47 -10.63 -1.90
CA GLY A 111 2.69 -10.29 -1.13
C GLY A 111 2.83 -8.92 -0.44
N GLY A 112 1.98 -7.92 -0.72
CA GLY A 112 2.14 -6.57 -0.16
C GLY A 112 1.74 -6.42 1.32
N GLY A 113 0.57 -6.95 1.69
CA GLY A 113 0.04 -6.83 3.05
C GLY A 113 0.81 -7.69 4.08
N GLU A 114 1.31 -8.85 3.63
CA GLU A 114 2.12 -9.74 4.46
C GLU A 114 3.48 -9.10 4.79
N THR A 115 4.11 -8.45 3.81
CA THR A 115 5.39 -7.77 3.99
C THR A 115 5.27 -6.62 5.00
N ALA A 116 4.25 -5.77 4.90
CA ALA A 116 4.04 -4.68 5.86
C ALA A 116 3.79 -5.21 7.29
N LYS A 117 2.98 -6.27 7.43
CA LYS A 117 2.77 -6.96 8.70
C LYS A 117 4.07 -7.52 9.27
N TRP A 118 4.88 -8.20 8.46
CA TRP A 118 6.16 -8.77 8.89
C TRP A 118 7.18 -7.71 9.27
N VAL A 119 7.21 -6.57 8.57
CA VAL A 119 8.05 -5.43 8.93
C VAL A 119 7.65 -4.88 10.30
N ALA A 120 6.35 -4.72 10.55
CA ALA A 120 5.85 -4.25 11.84
C ALA A 120 6.19 -5.24 12.99
N GLU A 121 5.91 -6.53 12.81
CA GLU A 121 6.20 -7.57 13.80
C GLU A 121 7.71 -7.67 14.11
N THR A 122 8.56 -7.59 13.08
CA THR A 122 10.02 -7.68 13.27
C THR A 122 10.58 -6.43 13.95
N THR A 123 10.08 -5.25 13.58
CA THR A 123 10.43 -3.98 14.25
C THR A 123 10.05 -4.02 15.73
N GLN A 124 8.85 -4.53 16.05
CA GLN A 124 8.43 -4.74 17.42
C GLN A 124 9.39 -5.68 18.17
N GLY A 125 9.76 -6.81 17.57
CA GLY A 125 10.72 -7.75 18.16
C GLY A 125 12.07 -7.10 18.50
N PHE A 126 12.58 -6.24 17.62
CA PHE A 126 13.81 -5.47 17.88
C PHE A 126 13.66 -4.54 19.08
N ILE A 127 12.60 -3.73 19.10
CA ILE A 127 12.34 -2.77 20.19
C ILE A 127 12.19 -3.52 21.51
N THR A 128 11.34 -4.56 21.55
CA THR A 128 11.10 -5.35 22.75
C THR A 128 12.38 -5.98 23.29
N PHE A 129 13.23 -6.55 22.44
CA PHE A 129 14.49 -7.15 22.88
C PHE A 129 15.49 -6.10 23.40
N MET A 130 15.65 -4.98 22.69
CA MET A 130 16.53 -3.90 23.12
C MET A 130 16.07 -3.28 24.45
N ASP A 131 14.77 -3.10 24.64
CA ASP A 131 14.20 -2.58 25.87
C ASP A 131 14.38 -3.55 27.04
N ALA A 132 14.25 -4.86 26.81
CA ALA A 132 14.56 -5.88 27.82
C ALA A 132 16.00 -5.73 28.35
N LEU A 133 16.97 -5.52 27.45
CA LEU A 133 18.37 -5.29 27.83
C LEU A 133 18.56 -3.97 28.59
N LYS A 134 17.89 -2.89 28.19
CA LYS A 134 17.94 -1.58 28.85
C LYS A 134 17.30 -1.62 30.25
N LEU A 135 16.25 -2.43 30.44
CA LEU A 135 15.59 -2.68 31.72
C LEU A 135 16.37 -3.64 32.64
N ARG A 136 17.61 -4.00 32.26
CA ARG A 136 18.48 -4.91 33.01
C ARG A 136 17.92 -6.33 33.17
N LEU A 137 17.14 -6.81 32.21
CA LEU A 137 16.90 -8.25 32.07
C LEU A 137 18.22 -8.91 31.61
N ARG A 138 18.65 -9.93 32.34
CA ARG A 138 19.97 -10.58 32.16
C ARG A 138 19.88 -12.11 32.11
N ALA A 139 18.84 -12.69 32.70
CA ALA A 139 18.69 -14.13 32.78
C ALA A 139 18.35 -14.76 31.42
N LYS A 140 18.85 -15.96 31.16
CA LYS A 140 18.59 -16.72 29.92
C LYS A 140 17.08 -16.88 29.67
N ASP A 141 16.32 -17.27 30.67
CA ASP A 141 14.88 -17.52 30.55
C ASP A 141 14.08 -16.28 30.14
N GLN A 142 14.58 -15.08 30.43
CA GLN A 142 14.01 -13.80 30.00
C GLN A 142 14.45 -13.41 28.58
N LEU A 143 15.74 -13.59 28.25
CA LEU A 143 16.31 -13.10 27.00
C LEU A 143 16.13 -14.07 25.84
N HIS A 144 16.26 -15.37 26.07
CA HIS A 144 16.23 -16.38 25.01
C HIS A 144 14.90 -16.42 24.24
N PRO A 145 13.71 -16.40 24.89
CA PRO A 145 12.45 -16.40 24.15
C PRO A 145 12.30 -15.18 23.23
N LEU A 146 12.67 -13.99 23.73
CA LEU A 146 12.58 -12.74 22.98
C LEU A 146 13.56 -12.72 21.78
N LEU A 147 14.79 -13.20 21.97
CA LEU A 147 15.77 -13.28 20.88
C LEU A 147 15.38 -14.31 19.81
N GLN A 148 14.75 -15.42 20.22
CA GLN A 148 14.25 -16.44 19.31
C GLN A 148 13.07 -15.94 18.46
N GLU A 149 12.16 -15.18 19.07
CA GLU A 149 11.06 -14.52 18.36
C GLU A 149 11.59 -13.51 17.35
N LEU A 150 12.56 -12.66 17.76
CA LEU A 150 13.24 -11.73 16.87
C LEU A 150 13.89 -12.44 15.69
N MET A 151 14.64 -13.52 15.92
CA MET A 151 15.29 -14.30 14.85
C MET A 151 14.27 -14.92 13.88
N THR A 152 13.11 -15.34 14.40
CA THR A 152 12.03 -15.91 13.59
C THR A 152 11.44 -14.84 12.67
N GLY A 153 11.17 -13.63 13.18
CA GLY A 153 10.72 -12.50 12.37
C GLY A 153 11.76 -12.08 11.34
N TYR A 154 13.02 -11.94 11.77
CA TYR A 154 14.15 -11.57 10.92
C TYR A 154 14.38 -12.53 9.76
N SER A 155 14.16 -13.84 9.98
CA SER A 155 14.33 -14.88 8.96
C SER A 155 13.25 -14.90 7.87
N ARG A 156 12.14 -14.16 8.03
CA ARG A 156 11.08 -14.08 7.01
C ARG A 156 11.53 -13.30 5.78
N PHE A 157 12.54 -12.45 5.92
CA PHE A 157 13.10 -11.68 4.83
C PHE A 157 14.16 -12.52 4.09
N LYS A 158 13.94 -12.81 2.80
CA LYS A 158 14.88 -13.63 2.00
C LYS A 158 16.29 -13.05 1.95
N ALA A 159 16.41 -11.73 1.91
CA ALA A 159 17.69 -11.01 1.94
C ALA A 159 18.42 -11.13 3.30
N SER A 160 17.75 -11.59 4.37
CA SER A 160 18.36 -11.73 5.69
C SER A 160 19.52 -12.72 5.73
N ALA A 161 19.60 -13.65 4.78
CA ALA A 161 20.72 -14.59 4.67
C ALA A 161 22.06 -13.89 4.40
N GLU A 162 22.03 -12.75 3.71
CA GLU A 162 23.22 -11.98 3.33
C GLU A 162 23.59 -10.90 4.38
N TRP A 163 22.71 -10.65 5.35
CA TRP A 163 22.89 -9.61 6.36
C TRP A 163 23.80 -10.09 7.50
N GLN A 164 24.74 -9.22 7.91
CA GLN A 164 25.68 -9.55 8.99
C GLN A 164 24.96 -9.70 10.33
N GLY A 165 23.88 -8.95 10.55
CA GLY A 165 23.04 -9.00 11.74
C GLY A 165 22.49 -10.40 12.02
N ARG A 166 22.17 -11.19 10.99
CA ARG A 166 21.70 -12.58 11.13
C ARG A 166 22.71 -13.43 11.88
N SER A 167 23.98 -13.36 11.47
CA SER A 167 25.06 -14.16 12.05
C SER A 167 25.28 -13.81 13.51
N LYS A 168 25.16 -12.53 13.86
CA LYS A 168 25.26 -12.04 15.24
C LYS A 168 24.11 -12.54 16.12
N ILE A 169 22.87 -12.43 15.66
CA ILE A 169 21.70 -12.92 16.40
C ILE A 169 21.83 -14.43 16.67
N VAL A 170 22.25 -15.21 15.67
CA VAL A 170 22.48 -16.65 15.82
C VAL A 170 23.60 -16.94 16.82
N GLN A 171 24.71 -16.21 16.77
CA GLN A 171 25.82 -16.36 17.72
C GLN A 171 25.36 -16.14 19.18
N TRP A 172 24.51 -15.14 19.41
CA TRP A 172 23.95 -14.86 20.72
C TRP A 172 22.93 -15.90 21.18
N LEU A 173 22.11 -16.44 20.28
CA LEU A 173 21.24 -17.58 20.58
C LEU A 173 22.05 -18.81 21.00
N ILE A 174 23.15 -19.12 20.31
CA ILE A 174 24.05 -20.22 20.69
C ILE A 174 24.63 -19.99 22.08
N THR A 175 25.09 -18.76 22.36
CA THR A 175 25.64 -18.38 23.68
C THR A 175 24.61 -18.56 24.79
N LEU A 176 23.40 -18.02 24.61
CA LEU A 176 22.31 -18.16 25.58
C LEU A 176 21.87 -19.63 25.72
N ASN A 177 21.85 -20.41 24.65
CA ASN A 177 21.43 -21.80 24.72
C ASN A 177 22.40 -22.67 25.54
N ALA A 178 23.70 -22.35 25.54
CA ALA A 178 24.72 -23.02 26.34
C ALA A 178 24.62 -22.75 27.86
N MET A 179 23.86 -21.74 28.27
CA MET A 179 23.66 -21.36 29.68
C MET A 179 22.48 -22.13 30.31
N LYS A 180 22.41 -22.20 31.65
CA LYS A 180 21.20 -22.67 32.36
C LYS A 180 20.14 -21.57 32.37
N ALA A 181 18.88 -21.94 32.59
CA ALA A 181 17.76 -21.00 32.60
C ALA A 181 17.95 -19.83 33.58
N SER A 182 18.53 -20.11 34.75
CA SER A 182 18.82 -19.14 35.81
C SER A 182 20.10 -18.34 35.63
N ASP A 183 20.93 -18.69 34.64
CA ASP A 183 22.22 -18.03 34.46
C ASP A 183 22.00 -16.67 33.80
N GLU A 184 22.78 -15.67 34.26
CA GLU A 184 22.72 -14.30 33.77
C GLU A 184 23.93 -13.96 32.90
N ILE A 185 23.70 -13.17 31.85
CA ILE A 185 24.80 -12.57 31.09
C ILE A 185 25.45 -11.43 31.89
N THR A 186 26.75 -11.21 31.69
CA THR A 186 27.47 -10.11 32.34
C THR A 186 27.04 -8.75 31.78
N ASP A 187 27.32 -7.67 32.51
CA ASP A 187 27.03 -6.32 32.01
C ASP A 187 27.79 -5.98 30.71
N ASP A 188 29.02 -6.48 30.56
CA ASP A 188 29.79 -6.32 29.33
C ASP A 188 29.17 -7.11 28.16
N GLN A 189 28.72 -8.35 28.42
CA GLN A 189 27.99 -9.14 27.42
C GLN A 189 26.69 -8.46 27.03
N SER A 190 25.96 -7.88 27.99
CA SER A 190 24.73 -7.13 27.70
C SER A 190 24.98 -5.91 26.84
N ARG A 191 26.06 -5.16 27.07
CA ARG A 191 26.43 -4.00 26.24
C ARG A 191 26.80 -4.41 24.83
N GLN A 192 27.59 -5.48 24.69
CA GLN A 192 27.96 -6.01 23.38
C GLN A 192 26.74 -6.55 22.61
N LEU A 193 25.87 -7.30 23.28
CA LEU A 193 24.64 -7.82 22.71
C LEU A 193 23.72 -6.69 22.25
N LEU A 194 23.54 -5.65 23.06
CA LEU A 194 22.74 -4.49 22.67
C LEU A 194 23.31 -3.80 21.42
N PHE A 195 24.63 -3.60 21.36
CA PHE A 195 25.31 -3.01 20.20
C PHE A 195 25.13 -3.86 18.93
N ASP A 196 25.30 -5.18 19.03
CA ASP A 196 25.15 -6.09 17.88
C ASP A 196 23.70 -6.09 17.36
N ILE A 197 22.70 -6.04 18.25
CA ILE A 197 21.28 -5.98 17.87
C ILE A 197 20.91 -4.62 17.27
N ASP A 198 21.43 -3.52 17.81
CA ASP A 198 21.21 -2.18 17.28
C ASP A 198 21.77 -2.04 15.85
N ASN A 199 22.96 -2.61 15.59
CA ASN A 199 23.52 -2.68 14.24
C ASN A 199 22.64 -3.53 13.30
N ALA A 200 22.17 -4.69 13.77
CA ALA A 200 21.27 -5.54 12.98
C ALA A 200 19.94 -4.85 12.66
N TYR A 201 19.43 -4.00 13.57
CA TYR A 201 18.24 -3.19 13.36
C TYR A 201 18.48 -2.10 12.31
N HIS A 202 19.62 -1.39 12.37
CA HIS A 202 19.99 -0.41 11.36
C HIS A 202 20.17 -1.03 9.96
N GLU A 203 20.82 -2.19 9.87
CA GLU A 203 20.98 -2.95 8.62
C GLU A 203 19.61 -3.36 8.05
N PHE A 204 18.73 -3.89 8.90
CA PHE A 204 17.35 -4.21 8.54
C PHE A 204 16.61 -2.98 7.99
N PHE A 205 16.62 -1.86 8.72
CA PHE A 205 15.91 -0.65 8.29
C PHE A 205 16.49 -0.06 7.00
N SER A 206 17.81 -0.08 6.83
CA SER A 206 18.48 0.32 5.60
C SER A 206 18.02 -0.53 4.41
N SER A 207 17.88 -1.84 4.60
CA SER A 207 17.40 -2.76 3.55
C SER A 207 15.99 -2.45 3.07
N LEU A 208 15.11 -1.97 3.97
CA LEU A 208 13.75 -1.55 3.62
C LEU A 208 13.76 -0.28 2.77
N SER A 209 14.66 0.66 3.06
CA SER A 209 14.80 1.89 2.27
C SER A 209 15.44 1.66 0.89
N ALA A 210 16.34 0.68 0.78
CA ALA A 210 17.03 0.34 -0.46
C ALA A 210 16.09 -0.24 -1.53
N GLY A 211 15.01 -0.94 -1.13
CA GLY A 211 13.97 -1.43 -2.05
C GLY A 211 13.11 -0.33 -2.70
N SER A 212 13.27 0.94 -2.30
CA SER A 212 12.53 2.09 -2.87
C SER A 212 13.20 2.69 -4.11
N LYS A 213 14.39 2.20 -4.48
CA LYS A 213 15.11 2.62 -5.69
C LYS A 213 15.20 1.43 -6.63
N GLU A 214 14.20 1.28 -7.50
CA GLU A 214 14.41 0.64 -8.79
C GLU A 214 14.24 1.68 -9.91
N PRO A 215 15.04 1.56 -10.99
CA PRO A 215 15.23 2.58 -12.03
C PRO A 215 14.01 2.83 -12.92
#